data_AF-A0A9D3RJZ0-F1
#
_entry.id   AF-A0A9D3RJZ0-F1
#
_cell.length_a   1.000
_cell.length_b   1.000
_cell.length_c   1.000
_cell.angle_alpha   90.00
_cell.angle_beta   90.00
_cell.angle_gamma   90.00
#
_symmetry.space_group_name_H-M   'P 1'
#
loop_
_entity.id
_entity.type
_entity.pdbx_description
1 polymer ?
#
loop_
_entity_poly.entity_id
_entity_poly.type
_entity_poly.pdbx_seq_one_letter_code
_entity_poly.pdbx_strand_id
1 'polypeptide(L)'
;MPNRAQEDAVINLKSVQDLSRYLGFEWPVLAYELGFTRAELRRFHTVSAEKKAQAKSMLECWYSRSWDKPNKTKLLRDALERAGRRDLSDRLLCLHWGHQKLSSRVELPAAFPFIITVHKTIDNHEGLRRINELNRRYT
;
A
#
# COMPACT_ATOMS: atom_id res chain seq x y z
N MET A 1 15.95 -8.61 -16.48
CA MET A 1 14.69 -9.37 -16.27
C MET A 1 13.93 -8.69 -15.14
N PRO A 2 12.86 -7.91 -15.38
CA PRO A 2 12.03 -7.40 -14.30
C PRO A 2 11.31 -8.60 -13.65
N ASN A 3 11.50 -8.76 -12.36
CA ASN A 3 11.12 -9.97 -11.62
C ASN A 3 9.63 -9.85 -11.25
N ARG A 4 8.81 -10.87 -11.52
CA ARG A 4 7.34 -10.87 -11.28
C ARG A 4 6.91 -10.46 -9.86
N ALA A 5 7.83 -10.53 -8.89
CA ALA A 5 7.64 -10.00 -7.53
C ALA A 5 7.43 -8.46 -7.47
N GLN A 6 7.74 -7.74 -8.55
CA GLN A 6 7.61 -6.29 -8.68
C GLN A 6 6.19 -5.88 -9.13
N GLU A 7 5.42 -6.81 -9.73
CA GLU A 7 4.03 -6.57 -10.18
C GLU A 7 3.00 -6.76 -9.06
N ASP A 8 3.31 -7.54 -8.00
CA ASP A 8 2.39 -7.83 -6.89
C ASP A 8 2.62 -6.97 -5.63
N ALA A 9 3.78 -6.32 -5.50
CA ALA A 9 4.08 -5.49 -4.33
C ALA A 9 3.65 -4.03 -4.55
N VAL A 10 2.41 -3.70 -4.15
CA VAL A 10 1.86 -2.34 -4.12
C VAL A 10 2.75 -1.34 -3.35
N ILE A 11 3.55 -1.81 -2.39
CA ILE A 11 4.39 -0.93 -1.58
C ILE A 11 5.74 -0.69 -2.26
N ASN A 12 6.02 0.57 -2.57
CA ASN A 12 7.30 1.01 -3.13
C ASN A 12 8.11 1.80 -2.08
N LEU A 13 9.41 2.00 -2.34
CA LEU A 13 10.30 2.73 -1.44
C LEU A 13 9.76 4.14 -1.11
N LYS A 14 9.14 4.82 -2.07
CA LYS A 14 8.58 6.17 -1.88
C LYS A 14 7.39 6.15 -0.92
N SER A 15 6.50 5.17 -1.03
CA SER A 15 5.37 4.96 -0.11
C SER A 15 5.86 4.70 1.31
N VAL A 16 6.93 3.92 1.46
CA VAL A 16 7.56 3.65 2.76
C VAL A 16 8.15 4.93 3.37
N GLN A 17 8.81 5.76 2.55
CA GLN A 17 9.30 7.07 2.98
C GLN A 17 8.16 8.03 3.34
N ASP A 18 7.07 8.04 2.58
CA ASP A 18 5.91 8.87 2.89
C ASP A 18 5.23 8.45 4.20
N LEU A 19 5.14 7.14 4.48
CA LEU A 19 4.64 6.63 5.76
C LEU A 19 5.50 7.08 6.94
N SER A 20 6.83 7.10 6.77
CA SER A 20 7.75 7.53 7.82
C SER A 20 7.50 8.96 8.32
N ARG A 21 6.94 9.84 7.48
CA ARG A 21 6.61 11.22 7.84
C ARG A 21 5.51 11.30 8.90
N TYR A 22 4.67 10.28 8.97
CA TYR A 22 3.57 10.17 9.91
C TYR A 22 3.93 9.35 11.14
N LEU A 23 5.08 8.68 11.17
CA LEU A 23 5.55 7.91 12.32
C LEU A 23 6.35 8.80 13.28
N GLY A 24 5.85 8.88 14.51
CA GLY A 24 6.39 9.68 15.60
C GLY A 24 7.04 8.78 16.66
N PHE A 25 6.47 8.72 17.86
CA PHE A 25 7.07 8.00 18.99
C PHE A 25 6.82 6.49 18.95
N GLU A 26 5.84 6.05 18.17
CA GLU A 26 5.42 4.66 18.02
C GLU A 26 6.26 3.82 17.07
N TRP A 27 7.21 4.43 16.34
CA TRP A 27 8.09 3.70 15.43
C TRP A 27 8.87 2.54 16.08
N PRO A 28 9.30 2.58 17.36
CA PRO A 28 9.99 1.45 17.99
C PRO A 28 9.06 0.24 18.17
N VAL A 29 7.78 0.47 18.49
CA VAL A 29 6.78 -0.60 18.61
C VAL A 29 6.57 -1.26 17.25
N LEU A 30 6.42 -0.45 16.21
CA LEU A 30 6.36 -0.95 14.83
C LEU A 30 7.61 -1.75 14.46
N ALA A 31 8.80 -1.28 14.86
CA ALA A 31 10.03 -2.01 14.57
C ALA A 31 10.06 -3.39 15.25
N TYR A 32 9.59 -3.52 16.49
CA TYR A 32 9.45 -4.82 17.14
C TYR A 32 8.47 -5.74 16.41
N GLU A 33 7.31 -5.22 15.99
CA GLU A 33 6.31 -5.96 15.21
C GLU A 33 6.82 -6.42 13.84
N LEU A 34 7.74 -5.65 13.25
CA LEU A 34 8.43 -5.99 12.01
C LEU A 34 9.60 -6.96 12.20
N GLY A 35 9.87 -7.39 13.44
CA GLY A 35 10.88 -8.38 13.80
C GLY A 35 12.28 -7.81 14.05
N PHE A 36 12.42 -6.51 14.28
CA PHE A 36 13.70 -5.94 14.69
C PHE A 36 13.99 -6.23 16.16
N THR A 37 15.27 -6.43 16.45
CA THR A 37 15.79 -6.65 17.80
C THR A 37 16.10 -5.33 18.49
N ARG A 38 16.16 -5.34 19.83
CA ARG A 38 16.53 -4.17 20.63
C ARG A 38 17.89 -3.58 20.25
N ALA A 39 18.83 -4.41 19.81
CA ALA A 39 20.16 -3.99 19.36
C ALA A 39 20.08 -3.19 18.05
N GLU A 40 19.22 -3.59 17.11
CA GLU A 40 18.98 -2.87 15.85
C GLU A 40 18.27 -1.54 16.11
N LEU A 41 17.30 -1.51 17.03
CA LEU A 41 16.61 -0.26 17.42
C LEU A 41 17.59 0.80 17.94
N ARG A 42 18.58 0.39 18.74
CA ARG A 42 19.64 1.30 19.21
C ARG A 42 20.40 1.94 18.06
N ARG A 43 20.67 1.21 16.97
CA ARG A 43 21.34 1.75 15.78
C ARG A 43 20.49 2.83 15.13
N PHE A 44 19.19 2.61 14.97
CA PHE A 44 18.30 3.63 14.42
C PHE A 44 18.20 4.87 15.30
N HIS A 45 18.24 4.71 16.64
CA HIS A 45 18.31 5.86 17.55
C HIS A 45 19.56 6.72 17.38
N THR A 46 20.69 6.13 16.97
CA THR A 46 21.94 6.88 16.74
C THR A 46 22.00 7.60 15.40
N VAL A 47 21.11 7.29 14.45
CA VAL A 47 21.11 7.88 13.09
C VAL A 47 20.73 9.36 13.11
N SER A 48 19.78 9.75 13.97
CA SER A 48 19.31 11.14 14.07
C SER A 48 18.59 11.36 15.39
N ALA A 49 18.55 12.60 15.89
CA ALA A 49 17.70 12.97 17.02
C ALA A 49 16.20 13.00 16.64
N GLU A 50 15.89 13.21 15.36
CA GLU A 50 14.52 13.34 14.87
C GLU A 50 13.83 11.97 14.73
N LYS A 51 12.69 11.78 15.40
CA LYS A 51 11.96 10.51 15.39
C LYS A 51 11.51 10.07 13.99
N LYS A 52 11.12 11.02 13.15
CA LYS A 52 10.74 10.75 11.75
C LYS A 52 11.90 10.21 10.93
N ALA A 53 13.10 10.76 11.12
CA ALA A 53 14.31 10.27 10.46
C ALA A 53 14.70 8.87 10.95
N GLN A 54 14.54 8.60 12.26
CA GLN A 54 14.73 7.25 12.82
C GLN A 54 13.74 6.25 12.21
N ALA A 55 12.45 6.61 12.16
CA ALA A 55 11.39 5.79 11.58
C ALA A 55 11.63 5.52 10.08
N LYS A 56 12.08 6.54 9.34
CA LYS A 56 12.45 6.42 7.92
C LYS A 56 13.55 5.39 7.72
N SER A 57 14.65 5.53 8.45
CA SER A 57 15.79 4.60 8.35
C SER A 57 15.41 3.16 8.70
N MET A 58 14.59 2.97 9.74
CA MET A 58 14.07 1.65 10.13
C MET A 58 13.21 1.03 9.02
N LEU A 59 12.29 1.81 8.46
CA LEU A 59 11.39 1.35 7.41
C LEU A 59 12.11 1.06 6.08
N GLU A 60 13.12 1.85 5.72
CA GLU A 60 13.99 1.59 4.55
C GLU A 60 14.80 0.30 4.73
N CYS A 61 15.30 0.06 5.95
CA CYS A 61 15.98 -1.18 6.31
C CYS A 61 15.03 -2.37 6.20
N TRP A 62 13.81 -2.24 6.70
CA TRP A 62 12.77 -3.27 6.59
C TRP A 62 12.42 -3.55 5.12
N TYR A 63 12.25 -2.51 4.31
CA TYR A 63 11.93 -2.65 2.89
C TYR A 63 13.02 -3.41 2.13
N SER A 64 14.28 -3.12 2.44
CA SER A 64 15.43 -3.83 1.87
C SER A 64 15.49 -5.30 2.30
N ARG A 65 15.24 -5.58 3.59
CA ARG A 65 15.23 -6.93 4.16
C ARG A 65 14.05 -7.79 3.72
N SER A 66 12.94 -7.16 3.34
CA SER A 66 11.71 -7.86 2.94
C SER A 66 11.66 -8.10 1.44
N TRP A 67 12.77 -7.93 0.70
CA TRP A 67 12.80 -8.06 -0.76
C TRP A 67 12.26 -9.41 -1.27
N ASP A 68 12.57 -10.49 -0.55
CA ASP A 68 12.24 -11.88 -0.86
C ASP A 68 10.85 -12.31 -0.36
N LYS A 69 10.22 -11.56 0.54
CA LYS A 69 8.96 -11.97 1.18
C LYS A 69 7.75 -11.76 0.26
N PRO A 70 6.88 -12.77 0.08
CA PRO A 70 5.57 -12.56 -0.55
C PRO A 70 4.68 -11.69 0.35
N ASN A 71 3.76 -10.92 -0.23
CA ASN A 71 2.74 -10.14 0.50
C ASN A 71 3.27 -9.07 1.48
N LYS A 72 4.36 -8.37 1.15
CA LYS A 72 4.99 -7.31 1.99
C LYS A 72 4.01 -6.26 2.50
N THR A 73 3.08 -5.82 1.65
CA THR A 73 2.06 -4.83 2.00
C THR A 73 1.16 -5.31 3.13
N LYS A 74 0.77 -6.60 3.14
CA LYS A 74 -0.04 -7.18 4.22
C LYS A 74 0.77 -7.25 5.51
N LEU A 75 2.03 -7.68 5.44
CA LEU A 75 2.92 -7.72 6.62
C LEU A 75 3.10 -6.36 7.27
N LEU A 76 3.34 -5.31 6.47
CA LEU A 76 3.48 -3.95 7.02
C LEU A 76 2.17 -3.43 7.61
N ARG A 77 1.05 -3.71 6.94
CA ARG A 77 -0.29 -3.31 7.41
C ARG A 77 -0.59 -3.96 8.77
N ASP A 78 -0.41 -5.27 8.88
CA ASP A 78 -0.71 -6.00 10.12
C ASP A 78 0.22 -5.53 11.25
N ALA A 79 1.48 -5.22 10.95
CA ALA A 79 2.41 -4.64 11.93
C ALA A 79 2.01 -3.21 12.35
N LEU A 80 1.52 -2.38 11.43
CA LEU A 80 1.00 -1.04 11.74
C LEU A 80 -0.27 -1.11 12.60
N GLU A 81 -1.16 -2.07 12.32
CA GLU A 81 -2.35 -2.30 13.15
C GLU A 81 -1.97 -2.72 14.57
N ARG A 82 -1.02 -3.65 14.72
CA ARG A 82 -0.50 -4.06 16.04
C ARG A 82 0.26 -2.96 16.77
N ALA A 83 0.94 -2.07 16.04
CA ALA A 83 1.57 -0.88 16.59
C ALA A 83 0.56 0.24 16.96
N GLY A 84 -0.75 0.01 16.79
CA GLY A 84 -1.80 0.98 17.12
C GLY A 84 -2.00 2.08 16.07
N ARG A 85 -1.38 1.96 14.89
CA ARG A 85 -1.49 2.90 13.76
C ARG A 85 -2.43 2.39 12.68
N ARG A 86 -3.68 2.13 13.09
CA ARG A 86 -4.75 1.69 12.19
C ARG A 86 -5.00 2.69 11.06
N ASP A 87 -4.84 3.98 11.35
CA ASP A 87 -4.91 5.07 10.37
C ASP A 87 -3.94 4.89 9.18
N LEU A 88 -2.70 4.47 9.47
CA LEU A 88 -1.70 4.23 8.43
C LEU A 88 -1.91 2.89 7.72
N SER A 89 -2.38 1.88 8.45
CA SER A 89 -2.82 0.59 7.89
C SER A 89 -3.92 0.79 6.85
N ASP A 90 -4.96 1.56 7.19
CA ASP A 90 -6.11 1.81 6.31
C ASP A 90 -5.69 2.66 5.11
N ARG A 91 -4.75 3.60 5.29
CA ARG A 91 -4.19 4.36 4.16
C ARG A 91 -3.41 3.48 3.18
N LEU A 92 -2.62 2.52 3.69
CA LEU A 92 -1.96 1.51 2.87
C LEU A 92 -2.95 0.62 2.14
N LEU A 93 -4.05 0.25 2.80
CA LEU A 93 -5.13 -0.52 2.20
C LEU A 93 -5.79 0.26 1.05
N CYS A 94 -6.08 1.55 1.23
CA CYS A 94 -6.63 2.40 0.17
C CYS A 94 -5.67 2.57 -1.02
N LEU A 95 -4.36 2.66 -0.79
CA LEU A 95 -3.35 2.67 -1.86
C LEU A 95 -3.32 1.33 -2.61
N HIS A 96 -3.49 0.21 -1.90
CA HIS A 96 -3.66 -1.12 -2.49
C HIS A 96 -4.90 -1.22 -3.36
N TRP A 97 -6.04 -0.68 -2.91
CA TRP A 97 -7.26 -0.59 -3.71
C TRP A 97 -7.10 0.30 -4.95
N GLY A 98 -6.40 1.43 -4.82
CA GLY A 98 -6.14 2.36 -5.93
C GLY A 98 -5.28 1.74 -7.04
N HIS A 99 -4.25 0.98 -6.67
CA HIS A 99 -3.39 0.25 -7.62
C HIS A 99 -4.06 -1.02 -8.17
N GLN A 100 -4.80 -1.80 -7.36
CA GLN A 100 -5.54 -2.96 -7.86
C GLN A 100 -6.62 -2.55 -8.87
N LYS A 101 -7.32 -1.41 -8.67
CA LYS A 101 -8.28 -0.88 -9.66
C LYS A 101 -7.67 -0.52 -11.02
N LEU A 102 -6.33 -0.46 -11.13
CA LEU A 102 -5.61 -0.25 -12.39
C LEU A 102 -5.06 -1.54 -13.01
N SER A 103 -5.12 -2.67 -12.30
CA SER A 103 -4.76 -4.00 -12.79
C SER A 103 -6.02 -4.74 -13.26
N SER A 104 -5.94 -5.48 -14.36
CA SER A 104 -7.08 -6.02 -15.12
C SER A 104 -7.94 -7.07 -14.40
N ARG A 105 -7.63 -7.42 -13.14
CA ARG A 105 -8.43 -8.29 -12.29
C ARG A 105 -8.44 -7.77 -10.86
N VAL A 106 -9.63 -7.54 -10.32
CA VAL A 106 -9.86 -7.14 -8.93
C VAL A 106 -10.74 -8.19 -8.28
N GLU A 107 -10.24 -8.87 -7.25
CA GLU A 107 -11.08 -9.60 -6.30
C GLU A 107 -11.41 -8.64 -5.14
N LEU A 108 -12.62 -8.07 -5.18
CA LEU A 108 -13.14 -7.18 -4.14
C LEU A 108 -13.53 -8.02 -2.89
N PRO A 109 -13.16 -7.60 -1.66
CA PRO A 109 -13.74 -8.10 -0.43
C PRO A 109 -15.25 -7.90 -0.50
N ALA A 110 -15.99 -8.93 -0.09
CA ALA A 110 -17.45 -9.05 -0.18
C ALA A 110 -18.28 -7.96 0.54
N ALA A 111 -17.65 -6.89 1.04
CA ALA A 111 -18.28 -5.83 1.82
C ALA A 111 -18.84 -4.66 0.98
N PHE A 112 -18.81 -4.73 -0.37
CA PHE A 112 -19.45 -3.72 -1.23
C PHE A 112 -20.57 -4.34 -2.08
N PRO A 113 -21.85 -4.28 -1.64
CA PRO A 113 -22.98 -4.83 -2.39
C PRO A 113 -23.45 -3.92 -3.55
N PHE A 114 -22.79 -2.78 -3.79
CA PHE A 114 -23.10 -1.92 -4.92
C PHE A 114 -21.89 -1.82 -5.84
N ILE A 115 -21.92 -2.63 -6.89
CA ILE A 115 -20.99 -2.57 -8.01
C ILE A 115 -21.27 -1.24 -8.74
N ILE A 116 -20.56 -0.17 -8.40
CA ILE A 116 -20.31 0.86 -9.41
C ILE A 116 -19.26 0.24 -10.32
N THR A 117 -19.72 -0.42 -11.39
CA THR A 117 -18.86 -0.91 -12.47
C THR A 117 -18.29 0.32 -13.16
N VAL A 118 -17.25 0.93 -12.57
CA VAL A 118 -16.47 1.93 -13.27
C VAL A 118 -15.65 1.17 -14.29
N HIS A 119 -16.27 0.87 -15.44
CA HIS A 119 -15.54 0.57 -16.66
C HIS A 119 -14.72 1.80 -16.97
N LYS A 120 -13.47 1.82 -16.50
CA LYS A 120 -12.46 2.76 -16.96
C LYS A 120 -12.18 2.38 -18.39
N THR A 121 -12.97 2.94 -19.31
CA THR A 121 -12.82 2.78 -20.74
C THR A 121 -11.42 3.28 -21.10
N ILE A 122 -10.51 2.34 -21.35
CA ILE A 122 -9.37 2.57 -22.23
C ILE A 122 -9.99 2.98 -23.56
N ASP A 123 -10.03 4.29 -23.80
CA ASP A 123 -10.40 4.96 -25.05
C ASP A 123 -11.51 4.28 -25.89
N ASN A 124 -12.59 3.84 -25.25
CA ASN A 124 -13.69 3.14 -25.93
C ASN A 124 -14.79 4.15 -26.34
N HIS A 125 -14.38 5.20 -27.05
CA HIS A 125 -15.29 6.20 -27.61
C HIS A 125 -16.36 5.57 -28.50
N GLU A 126 -16.02 4.48 -29.20
CA GLU A 126 -16.92 3.78 -30.11
C GLU A 126 -17.97 2.93 -29.37
N GLY A 127 -17.57 2.22 -28.31
CA GLY A 127 -18.50 1.46 -27.47
C GLY A 127 -19.50 2.36 -26.74
N LEU A 128 -19.06 3.54 -26.29
CA LEU A 128 -19.94 4.53 -25.67
C LEU A 128 -20.91 5.16 -26.69
N ARG A 129 -20.50 5.38 -27.96
CA ARG A 129 -21.41 5.85 -29.03
C ARG A 129 -22.53 4.85 -29.29
N ARG A 130 -22.22 3.56 -29.43
CA ARG A 130 -23.23 2.51 -29.68
C ARG A 130 -24.29 2.42 -28.58
N ILE A 131 -23.87 2.54 -27.32
CA ILE A 131 -24.82 2.51 -26.19
C ILE A 131 -25.74 3.74 -26.21
N ASN A 132 -25.19 4.91 -26.57
CA ASN A 132 -25.98 6.15 -26.65
C ASN A 132 -26.96 6.16 -27.83
N GLU A 133 -26.58 5.56 -28.97
CA GLU A 133 -27.47 5.35 -30.12
C GLU A 133 -28.62 4.39 -29.81
N LEU A 134 -28.37 3.34 -29.03
CA LEU A 134 -29.40 2.39 -28.60
C LEU A 134 -30.41 3.07 -27.66
N ASN A 135 -29.98 3.95 -26.76
CA ASN A 135 -30.87 4.70 -25.88
C ASN A 135 -31.81 5.66 -26.63
N ARG A 136 -31.38 6.23 -27.77
CA ARG A 136 -32.22 7.11 -28.60
C ARG A 136 -33.31 6.40 -29.39
N ARG A 137 -33.27 5.07 -29.51
CA ARG A 137 -34.29 4.29 -30.23
C ARG A 137 -35.47 3.87 -29.35
N TYR A 138 -35.40 4.10 -28.04
CA TYR A 138 -36.44 3.71 -27.08
C TYR A 138 -37.10 4.91 -26.36
N THR A 139 -36.95 6.12 -26.90
CA THR A 139 -37.72 7.33 -26.57
C THR A 139 -38.32 7.88 -27.84
#